data_AF-A0A7W8Z7K9-F1
#
_entry.id   AF-A0A7W8Z7K9-F1
#
_cell.length_a   1.000
_cell.length_b   1.000
_cell.length_c   1.000
_cell.angle_alpha   90.00
_cell.angle_beta   90.00
_cell.angle_gamma   90.00
#
_symmetry.space_group_name_H-M   'P 1'
#
loop_
_entity.id
_entity.type
_entity.pdbx_description
1 polymer ?
#
loop_
_entity_poly.entity_id
_entity_poly.type
_entity_poly.pdbx_seq_one_letter_code
_entity_poly.pdbx_strand_id
1 'polypeptide(L)'
;MGRRRGGLAALVLWALLCLGAAAPALNDDPAGDMKAVYCLSRPHRAELIDAAVVLKAGARDTATGAEALKTRDKVYATPELWREGDSAAFDRVCSALVATVPQLTAPGGSSPLADMAAVVLPLLLGAALTIAGQRADAALARRAQDRDEARGAAARFQRAARDYVDAWVDDETAPSAQASEAALDLLAAVARLGGGGARRTAAARVTAALPVPYDLNVIHDGEPGHERRRTLGAGELARLAGIVHATEVLIRTRAFPLIRAADPAPPGGGAAGGPATAPGTGGGAA
;
A
#
# COMPACT_ATOMS: atom_id res chain seq x y z
N MET A 1 -14.28 -19.26 7.61
CA MET A 1 -12.88 -19.31 7.14
C MET A 1 -12.82 -18.67 5.76
N GLY A 2 -12.13 -17.54 5.56
CA GLY A 2 -12.18 -16.87 4.25
C GLY A 2 -11.45 -15.52 4.14
N ARG A 3 -10.32 -15.34 4.83
CA ARG A 3 -9.64 -14.03 4.92
C ARG A 3 -8.19 -13.99 4.43
N ARG A 4 -7.65 -15.09 3.88
CA ARG A 4 -6.24 -15.17 3.46
C ARG A 4 -5.97 -14.95 1.96
N ARG A 5 -6.98 -14.70 1.13
CA ARG A 5 -6.81 -14.55 -0.33
C ARG A 5 -6.42 -13.14 -0.79
N GLY A 6 -6.61 -12.11 0.02
CA GLY A 6 -6.30 -10.72 -0.36
C GLY A 6 -4.82 -10.35 -0.32
N GLY A 7 -4.02 -11.01 0.53
CA GLY A 7 -2.60 -10.67 0.69
C GLY A 7 -1.72 -11.10 -0.48
N LEU A 8 -2.04 -12.22 -1.14
CA LEU A 8 -1.29 -12.72 -2.28
C LEU A 8 -1.44 -11.84 -3.52
N ALA A 9 -2.66 -11.33 -3.78
CA ALA A 9 -2.89 -10.46 -4.94
C ALA A 9 -2.13 -9.12 -4.82
N ALA A 10 -2.07 -8.54 -3.61
CA ALA A 10 -1.32 -7.31 -3.36
C ALA A 10 0.20 -7.51 -3.49
N LEU A 11 0.73 -8.64 -3.00
CA LEU A 11 2.15 -8.99 -3.14
C LEU A 11 2.54 -9.25 -4.61
N VAL A 12 1.69 -9.92 -5.39
CA VAL A 12 1.92 -10.16 -6.82
C VAL A 12 1.91 -8.85 -7.61
N LEU A 13 0.96 -7.94 -7.31
CA LEU A 13 0.90 -6.64 -7.97
C LEU A 13 2.12 -5.76 -7.62
N TRP A 14 2.56 -5.77 -6.36
CA TRP A 14 3.75 -5.04 -5.92
C TRP A 14 5.03 -5.62 -6.53
N ALA A 15 5.15 -6.95 -6.59
CA ALA A 15 6.27 -7.62 -7.26
C ALA A 15 6.31 -7.30 -8.76
N LEU A 16 5.16 -7.26 -9.45
CA LEU A 16 5.06 -6.87 -10.86
C LEU A 16 5.44 -5.40 -11.09
N LEU A 17 5.07 -4.49 -10.18
CA LEU A 17 5.46 -3.08 -10.24
C LEU A 17 6.97 -2.87 -9.99
N CYS A 18 7.55 -3.62 -9.06
CA CYS A 18 9.00 -3.57 -8.81
C CYS A 18 9.82 -4.19 -9.95
N LEU A 19 9.30 -5.21 -10.64
CA LEU A 19 9.96 -5.79 -11.81
C LEU A 19 9.88 -4.90 -13.06
N GLY A 20 8.86 -4.04 -13.17
CA GLY A 20 8.67 -3.14 -14.32
C GLY A 20 9.52 -1.86 -14.30
N ALA A 21 10.15 -1.51 -13.17
CA ALA A 21 10.93 -0.28 -13.02
C ALA A 21 12.41 -0.40 -13.45
N ALA A 22 12.84 -1.58 -13.92
CA ALA A 22 14.22 -1.85 -14.32
C ALA A 22 14.39 -2.00 -15.85
N ALA A 23 13.62 -1.25 -16.64
CA ALA A 23 13.84 -1.14 -18.08
C ALA A 23 14.61 0.15 -18.37
N PRO A 24 15.94 0.14 -18.49
CA PRO A 24 16.64 1.26 -19.09
C PRO A 24 16.17 1.36 -20.54
N ALA A 25 15.50 2.47 -20.86
CA ALA A 25 15.31 2.92 -22.24
C ALA A 25 16.67 3.41 -22.74
N LEU A 26 17.49 2.48 -23.24
CA LEU A 26 18.71 2.79 -23.96
C LEU A 26 18.68 2.01 -25.27
N ASN A 27 18.97 2.74 -26.34
CA ASN A 27 19.04 2.28 -27.73
C ASN A 27 20.27 1.37 -27.98
N ASP A 28 20.75 0.71 -26.94
CA ASP A 28 21.88 -0.21 -27.00
C ASP A 28 21.35 -1.58 -27.41
N ASP A 29 22.00 -2.20 -28.40
CA ASP A 29 21.69 -3.54 -28.86
C ASP A 29 21.60 -4.48 -27.65
N PRO A 30 20.39 -4.91 -27.21
CA PRO A 30 20.23 -5.67 -25.98
C PRO A 30 20.93 -7.03 -26.08
N ALA A 31 21.20 -7.50 -27.31
CA ALA A 31 22.00 -8.69 -27.53
C ALA A 31 23.50 -8.46 -27.26
N GLY A 32 24.01 -7.24 -27.43
CA GLY A 32 25.39 -6.86 -27.12
C GLY A 32 25.66 -6.87 -25.61
N ASP A 33 24.77 -6.26 -24.83
CA ASP A 33 24.91 -6.18 -23.37
C ASP A 33 24.81 -7.55 -22.69
N MET A 34 23.88 -8.39 -23.14
CA MET A 34 23.75 -9.76 -22.63
C MET A 34 24.99 -10.61 -22.90
N LYS A 35 25.61 -10.47 -24.09
CA LYS A 35 26.87 -11.16 -24.43
C LYS A 35 28.01 -10.72 -23.52
N ALA A 36 28.15 -9.40 -23.32
CA ALA A 36 29.20 -8.86 -22.46
C ALA A 36 29.05 -9.34 -21.01
N VAL A 37 27.83 -9.34 -20.47
CA VAL A 37 27.53 -9.85 -19.11
C VAL A 37 27.83 -11.36 -19.02
N TYR A 38 27.43 -12.14 -20.02
CA TYR A 38 27.70 -13.58 -20.08
C TYR A 38 29.21 -13.86 -20.02
N CYS A 39 29.99 -13.24 -20.90
CA CYS A 39 31.44 -13.44 -21.00
C CYS A 39 32.23 -12.93 -19.79
N LEU A 40 31.74 -11.90 -19.08
CA LEU A 40 32.39 -11.37 -17.87
C LEU A 40 31.95 -12.06 -16.57
N SER A 41 30.91 -12.89 -16.62
CA SER A 41 30.46 -13.63 -15.45
C SER A 41 31.52 -14.65 -15.00
N ARG A 42 31.75 -14.78 -13.68
CA ARG A 42 32.79 -15.66 -13.12
C ARG A 42 32.83 -17.09 -13.69
N PRO A 43 31.69 -17.78 -13.92
CA PRO A 43 31.71 -19.14 -14.46
C PRO A 43 32.34 -19.24 -15.86
N HIS A 44 32.22 -18.18 -16.68
CA HIS A 44 32.61 -18.20 -18.09
C HIS A 44 33.96 -17.52 -18.36
N ARG A 45 34.61 -16.94 -17.35
CA ARG A 45 35.92 -16.27 -17.54
C ARG A 45 37.02 -17.21 -18.01
N ALA A 46 37.08 -18.41 -17.43
CA ALA A 46 38.07 -19.41 -17.85
C ALA A 46 37.86 -19.83 -19.30
N GLU A 47 36.61 -20.08 -19.68
CA GLU A 47 36.21 -20.44 -21.05
C GLU A 47 36.50 -19.32 -22.05
N LEU A 48 36.30 -18.06 -21.64
CA LEU A 48 36.65 -16.89 -22.44
C LEU A 48 38.16 -16.80 -22.70
N ILE A 49 38.98 -17.04 -21.69
CA ILE A 49 40.44 -17.05 -21.84
C ILE A 49 40.87 -18.22 -22.72
N ASP A 50 40.28 -19.40 -22.58
CA ASP A 50 40.56 -20.55 -23.43
C ASP A 50 40.16 -20.29 -24.89
N ALA A 51 39.00 -19.67 -25.12
CA ALA A 51 38.58 -19.22 -26.44
C ALA A 51 39.56 -18.19 -27.03
N ALA A 52 40.07 -17.27 -26.22
CA ALA A 52 41.08 -16.29 -26.65
C ALA A 52 42.39 -16.97 -27.10
N VAL A 53 42.82 -18.02 -26.40
CA VAL A 53 43.99 -18.82 -26.76
C VAL A 53 43.75 -19.58 -28.08
N VAL A 54 42.60 -20.25 -28.21
CA VAL A 54 42.23 -21.00 -29.43
C VAL A 54 42.16 -20.07 -30.65
N LEU A 55 41.59 -18.87 -30.48
CA LEU A 55 41.49 -17.85 -31.53
C LEU A 55 42.77 -17.05 -31.74
N LYS A 56 43.87 -17.38 -31.04
CA LYS A 56 45.16 -16.69 -31.11
C LYS A 56 45.09 -15.20 -30.80
N ALA A 57 44.11 -14.77 -30.00
CA ALA A 57 43.99 -13.41 -29.48
C ALA A 57 45.01 -13.12 -28.37
N GLY A 58 45.52 -14.16 -27.70
CA GLY A 58 46.58 -14.06 -26.70
C GLY A 58 47.01 -15.43 -26.17
N ALA A 59 47.86 -15.41 -25.14
CA ALA A 59 48.27 -16.59 -24.38
C ALA A 59 47.90 -16.40 -22.90
N ARG A 60 47.64 -17.50 -22.19
CA ARG A 60 47.39 -17.45 -20.75
C ARG A 60 48.66 -17.04 -20.01
N ASP A 61 48.54 -16.10 -19.07
CA ASP A 61 49.64 -15.67 -18.21
C ASP A 61 49.53 -16.26 -16.80
N THR A 62 50.12 -17.44 -16.61
CA THR A 62 50.07 -18.15 -15.33
C THR A 62 50.86 -17.46 -14.22
N ALA A 63 51.75 -16.50 -14.54
CA ALA A 63 52.49 -15.75 -13.54
C ALA A 63 51.62 -14.70 -12.85
N THR A 64 50.72 -14.05 -13.59
CA THR A 64 49.81 -13.02 -13.07
C THR A 64 48.53 -13.62 -12.49
N GLY A 65 48.02 -14.70 -13.08
CA GLY A 65 46.86 -15.43 -12.54
C GLY A 65 46.15 -16.31 -13.57
N ALA A 66 45.24 -17.17 -13.10
CA ALA A 66 44.53 -18.10 -13.97
C ALA A 66 43.64 -17.40 -15.02
N GLU A 67 43.17 -16.18 -14.73
CA GLU A 67 42.30 -15.38 -15.62
C GLU A 67 43.07 -14.32 -16.42
N ALA A 68 44.40 -14.27 -16.30
CA ALA A 68 45.21 -13.26 -16.96
C ALA A 68 45.52 -13.65 -18.42
N LEU A 69 45.42 -12.67 -19.32
CA LEU A 69 45.70 -12.80 -20.74
C LEU A 69 46.92 -11.94 -21.12
N LYS A 70 47.92 -12.57 -21.72
CA LYS A 70 49.06 -11.88 -22.33
C LYS A 70 48.88 -11.82 -23.84
N THR A 71 48.75 -10.61 -24.36
CA THR A 71 48.81 -10.35 -25.80
C THR A 71 50.25 -10.03 -26.19
N ARG A 72 50.49 -9.69 -27.46
CA ARG A 72 51.82 -9.31 -27.96
C ARG A 72 52.38 -8.09 -27.24
N ASP A 73 51.50 -7.15 -26.90
CA ASP A 73 51.88 -5.79 -26.49
C ASP A 73 51.57 -5.51 -25.01
N LYS A 74 50.71 -6.31 -24.37
CA LYS A 74 50.22 -6.04 -23.02
C LYS A 74 49.83 -7.30 -22.26
N VAL A 75 49.90 -7.24 -20.93
CA VAL A 75 49.30 -8.22 -20.03
C VAL A 75 48.05 -7.59 -19.41
N TYR A 76 46.94 -8.32 -19.48
CA TYR A 76 45.67 -7.99 -18.86
C TYR A 76 45.44 -8.93 -17.69
N ALA A 77 45.42 -8.40 -16.47
CA ALA A 77 45.27 -9.21 -15.26
C ALA A 77 43.87 -9.82 -15.13
N THR A 78 42.85 -9.20 -15.74
CA THR A 78 41.46 -9.68 -15.73
C THR A 78 40.75 -9.46 -17.07
N PRO A 79 39.67 -10.21 -17.36
CA PRO A 79 38.86 -10.02 -18.57
C PRO A 79 38.26 -8.61 -18.72
N GLU A 80 37.95 -7.91 -17.62
CA GLU A 80 37.46 -6.54 -17.64
C GLU A 80 38.51 -5.57 -18.18
N LEU A 81 39.75 -5.67 -17.67
CA LEU A 81 40.87 -4.86 -18.13
C LEU A 81 41.22 -5.15 -19.59
N TRP A 82 41.02 -6.40 -20.03
CA TRP A 82 41.17 -6.76 -21.44
C TRP A 82 40.10 -6.09 -22.30
N ARG A 83 38.82 -6.14 -21.92
CA ARG A 83 37.74 -5.45 -22.64
C ARG A 83 37.97 -3.94 -22.72
N GLU A 84 38.45 -3.31 -21.65
CA GLU A 84 38.75 -1.88 -21.62
C GLU A 84 39.94 -1.51 -22.51
N GLY A 85 40.96 -2.36 -22.58
CA GLY A 85 42.17 -2.09 -23.36
C GLY A 85 42.09 -2.50 -24.84
N ASP A 86 41.28 -3.51 -25.17
CA ASP A 86 41.11 -4.06 -26.52
C ASP A 86 39.70 -4.66 -26.68
N SER A 87 38.70 -3.79 -26.70
CA SER A 87 37.29 -4.17 -26.83
C SER A 87 37.01 -4.97 -28.10
N ALA A 88 37.66 -4.64 -29.22
CA ALA A 88 37.45 -5.32 -30.49
C ALA A 88 37.94 -6.77 -30.50
N ALA A 89 39.08 -7.07 -29.86
CA ALA A 89 39.51 -8.46 -29.69
C ALA A 89 38.62 -9.20 -28.71
N PHE A 90 38.25 -8.57 -27.59
CA PHE A 90 37.34 -9.14 -26.61
C PHE A 90 35.99 -9.51 -27.24
N ASP A 91 35.34 -8.60 -27.96
CA ASP A 91 34.01 -8.79 -28.53
C ASP A 91 33.99 -9.90 -29.60
N ARG A 92 35.07 -10.05 -30.38
CA ARG A 92 35.22 -11.16 -31.33
C ARG A 92 35.29 -12.50 -30.62
N VAL A 93 36.11 -12.61 -29.57
CA VAL A 93 36.27 -13.86 -28.81
C VAL A 93 34.98 -14.18 -28.06
N CYS A 94 34.37 -13.19 -27.41
CA CYS A 94 33.10 -13.34 -26.71
C CYS A 94 31.98 -13.77 -27.67
N SER A 95 31.91 -13.18 -28.86
CA SER A 95 30.93 -13.60 -29.89
C SER A 95 31.14 -15.04 -30.34
N ALA A 96 32.39 -15.47 -30.52
CA ALA A 96 32.71 -16.86 -30.87
C ALA A 96 32.35 -17.84 -29.75
N LEU A 97 32.60 -17.47 -28.49
CA LEU A 97 32.21 -18.27 -27.32
C LEU A 97 30.68 -18.39 -27.24
N VAL A 98 29.96 -17.28 -27.33
CA VAL A 98 28.49 -17.26 -27.26
C VAL A 98 27.87 -18.05 -28.42
N ALA A 99 28.49 -18.05 -29.61
CA ALA A 99 28.03 -18.85 -30.74
C ALA A 99 28.05 -20.37 -30.48
N THR A 100 28.83 -20.84 -29.50
CA THR A 100 28.81 -22.25 -29.08
C THR A 100 27.70 -22.60 -28.10
N VAL A 101 26.96 -21.60 -27.60
CA VAL A 101 25.91 -21.80 -26.60
C VAL A 101 24.53 -21.69 -27.27
N PRO A 102 23.85 -22.81 -27.53
CA PRO A 102 22.63 -22.84 -28.35
C PRO A 102 21.44 -22.05 -27.78
N GLN A 103 21.46 -21.70 -26.48
CA GLN A 103 20.39 -20.96 -25.82
C GLN A 103 20.52 -19.43 -25.89
N LEU A 104 21.68 -18.91 -26.30
CA LEU A 104 21.94 -17.46 -26.41
C LEU A 104 21.87 -16.93 -27.85
N THR A 105 21.69 -17.80 -28.83
CA THR A 105 21.26 -17.41 -30.18
C THR A 105 19.87 -16.80 -30.09
N ALA A 106 19.81 -15.47 -30.07
CA ALA A 106 18.56 -14.72 -30.08
C ALA A 106 17.64 -15.27 -31.18
N PRO A 107 16.34 -15.49 -30.91
CA PRO A 107 15.39 -15.79 -31.97
C PRO A 107 15.33 -14.57 -32.89
N GLY A 108 16.07 -14.63 -33.99
CA GLY A 108 16.06 -13.62 -35.04
C GLY A 108 14.67 -13.58 -35.66
N GLY A 109 13.99 -12.44 -35.48
CA GLY A 109 12.68 -12.14 -36.04
C GLY A 109 11.70 -11.66 -34.98
N SER A 110 11.84 -10.40 -34.54
CA SER A 110 10.70 -9.75 -33.87
C SER A 110 9.58 -9.67 -34.90
N SER A 111 8.48 -10.38 -34.62
CA SER A 111 7.27 -10.18 -35.39
C SER A 111 6.84 -8.73 -35.19
N PRO A 112 6.45 -7.97 -36.23
CA PRO A 112 5.95 -6.59 -36.08
C PRO A 112 4.77 -6.50 -35.10
N LEU A 113 4.07 -7.62 -34.88
CA LEU A 113 3.01 -7.77 -33.91
C LEU A 113 3.54 -7.79 -32.46
N ALA A 114 4.73 -8.36 -32.22
CA ALA A 114 5.40 -8.34 -30.92
C ALA A 114 5.91 -6.93 -30.56
N ASP A 115 6.45 -6.20 -31.54
CA ASP A 115 6.92 -4.82 -31.33
C ASP A 115 5.73 -3.86 -31.08
N MET A 116 4.61 -4.02 -31.80
CA MET A 116 3.38 -3.29 -31.47
C MET A 116 2.84 -3.66 -30.08
N ALA A 117 2.84 -4.95 -29.72
CA ALA A 117 2.37 -5.38 -28.40
C ALA A 117 3.24 -4.77 -27.28
N ALA A 118 4.56 -4.67 -27.47
CA ALA A 118 5.46 -4.06 -26.50
C ALA A 118 5.13 -2.59 -26.20
N VAL A 119 4.58 -1.85 -27.16
CA VAL A 119 4.17 -0.44 -26.98
C VAL A 119 2.73 -0.30 -26.48
N VAL A 120 1.82 -1.14 -27.00
CA VAL A 120 0.39 -1.04 -26.69
C VAL A 120 0.08 -1.59 -25.30
N LEU A 121 0.75 -2.66 -24.86
CA LEU A 121 0.46 -3.29 -23.56
C LEU A 121 0.68 -2.34 -22.38
N PRO A 122 1.79 -1.58 -22.29
CA PRO A 122 2.00 -0.60 -21.22
C PRO A 122 0.97 0.53 -21.24
N LEU A 123 0.57 1.02 -22.41
CA LEU A 123 -0.48 2.04 -22.56
C LEU A 123 -1.83 1.53 -22.03
N LEU A 124 -2.21 0.31 -22.38
CA LEU A 124 -3.43 -0.32 -21.86
C LEU A 124 -3.34 -0.56 -20.35
N LEU A 125 -2.18 -0.98 -19.84
CA LEU A 125 -1.96 -1.16 -18.41
C LEU A 125 -2.10 0.17 -17.65
N GLY A 126 -1.49 1.24 -18.16
CA GLY A 126 -1.58 2.59 -17.58
C GLY A 126 -3.02 3.12 -17.58
N ALA A 127 -3.76 2.92 -18.67
CA ALA A 127 -5.17 3.28 -18.74
C ALA A 127 -6.02 2.48 -17.74
N ALA A 128 -5.81 1.16 -17.65
CA ALA A 128 -6.50 0.30 -16.70
C ALA A 128 -6.20 0.70 -15.24
N LEU A 129 -4.94 1.01 -14.93
CA LEU A 129 -4.52 1.48 -13.60
C LEU A 129 -5.19 2.81 -13.25
N THR A 130 -5.29 3.73 -14.22
CA THR A 130 -5.96 5.03 -14.04
C THR A 130 -7.46 4.84 -13.74
N ILE A 131 -8.15 3.99 -14.51
CA ILE A 131 -9.57 3.67 -14.26
C ILE A 131 -9.75 3.00 -12.89
N ALA A 132 -8.83 2.10 -12.52
CA ALA A 132 -8.84 1.46 -11.21
C ALA A 132 -8.65 2.48 -10.08
N GLY A 133 -7.74 3.45 -10.25
CA GLY A 133 -7.51 4.55 -9.33
C GLY A 133 -8.77 5.41 -9.14
N GLN A 134 -9.37 5.87 -10.24
CA GLN A 134 -10.61 6.66 -10.20
C GLN A 134 -11.77 5.93 -9.50
N ARG A 135 -11.90 4.61 -9.73
CA ARG A 135 -12.91 3.80 -9.03
C ARG A 135 -12.61 3.63 -7.55
N ALA A 136 -11.33 3.50 -7.18
CA ALA A 136 -10.92 3.42 -5.79
C ALA A 136 -11.24 4.72 -5.05
N ASP A 137 -10.93 5.88 -5.64
CA ASP A 137 -11.23 7.20 -5.07
C ASP A 137 -12.73 7.42 -4.91
N ALA A 138 -13.53 7.09 -5.94
CA ALA A 138 -14.98 7.15 -5.85
C ALA A 138 -15.54 6.25 -4.74
N ALA A 139 -14.97 5.06 -4.55
CA ALA A 139 -15.37 4.15 -3.48
C ALA A 139 -14.96 4.68 -2.09
N LEU A 140 -13.80 5.33 -1.97
CA LEU A 140 -13.35 5.97 -0.73
C LEU A 140 -14.23 7.17 -0.37
N ALA A 141 -14.58 8.01 -1.35
CA ALA A 141 -15.49 9.14 -1.17
C ALA A 141 -16.87 8.70 -0.69
N ARG A 142 -17.46 7.68 -1.32
CA ARG A 142 -18.73 7.08 -0.87
C ARG A 142 -18.66 6.57 0.57
N ARG A 143 -17.57 5.88 0.92
CA ARG A 143 -17.35 5.40 2.30
C ARG A 143 -17.18 6.52 3.31
N ALA A 144 -16.60 7.66 2.92
CA ALA A 144 -16.50 8.83 3.79
C ALA A 144 -17.90 9.42 4.03
N GLN A 145 -18.68 9.59 2.96
CA GLN A 145 -20.06 10.06 3.03
C GLN A 145 -20.94 9.16 3.91
N ASP A 146 -20.89 7.83 3.74
CA ASP A 146 -21.66 6.89 4.56
C ASP A 146 -21.29 6.98 6.05
N ARG A 147 -20.02 7.28 6.38
CA ARG A 147 -19.58 7.48 7.78
C ARG A 147 -20.13 8.76 8.37
N ASP A 148 -20.11 9.83 7.61
CA ASP A 148 -20.62 11.11 8.09
C ASP A 148 -22.14 11.06 8.25
N GLU A 149 -22.85 10.36 7.35
CA GLU A 149 -24.28 10.09 7.50
C GLU A 149 -24.57 9.25 8.77
N ALA A 150 -23.79 8.18 9.02
CA ALA A 150 -23.95 7.37 10.22
C ALA A 150 -23.66 8.16 11.52
N ARG A 151 -22.67 9.05 11.52
CA ARG A 151 -22.39 9.96 12.64
C ARG A 151 -23.53 10.94 12.86
N GLY A 152 -24.06 11.53 11.79
CA GLY A 152 -25.21 12.43 11.86
C GLY A 152 -26.45 11.72 12.42
N ALA A 153 -26.74 10.51 11.96
CA ALA A 153 -27.84 9.69 12.47
C ALA A 153 -27.65 9.33 13.95
N ALA A 154 -26.42 9.01 14.38
CA ALA A 154 -26.12 8.71 15.78
C ALA A 154 -26.35 9.92 16.69
N ALA A 155 -25.93 11.11 16.25
CA ALA A 155 -26.16 12.35 16.99
C ALA A 155 -27.66 12.71 17.09
N ARG A 156 -28.43 12.51 16.01
CA ARG A 156 -29.90 12.71 16.00
C ARG A 156 -30.60 11.75 16.95
N PHE A 157 -30.23 10.46 16.92
CA PHE A 157 -30.76 9.47 17.85
C PHE A 157 -30.44 9.82 19.31
N GLN A 158 -29.19 10.20 19.61
CA GLN A 158 -28.80 10.57 20.97
C GLN A 158 -29.60 11.77 21.50
N ARG A 159 -29.89 12.75 20.64
CA ARG A 159 -30.74 13.88 21.00
C ARG A 159 -32.19 13.43 21.26
N ALA A 160 -32.80 12.75 20.30
CA ALA A 160 -34.18 12.29 20.42
C ALA A 160 -34.40 11.35 21.61
N ALA A 161 -33.41 10.52 21.95
CA ALA A 161 -33.48 9.65 23.12
C ALA A 161 -33.39 10.42 24.45
N ARG A 162 -32.58 11.48 24.52
CA ARG A 162 -32.54 12.37 25.70
C ARG A 162 -33.86 13.09 25.88
N ASP A 163 -34.34 13.72 24.80
CA ASP A 163 -35.60 14.46 24.81
C ASP A 163 -36.76 13.56 25.23
N TYR A 164 -36.77 12.30 24.77
CA TYR A 164 -37.76 11.30 25.20
C TYR A 164 -37.66 10.94 26.69
N VAL A 165 -36.45 10.68 27.21
CA VAL A 165 -36.28 10.32 28.63
C VAL A 165 -36.66 11.50 29.52
N ASP A 166 -36.26 12.72 29.17
CA ASP A 166 -36.62 13.93 29.91
C ASP A 166 -38.15 14.11 29.94
N ALA A 167 -38.81 13.96 28.79
CA ALA A 167 -40.27 14.01 28.71
C ALA A 167 -40.95 12.88 29.49
N TRP A 168 -40.41 11.66 29.46
CA TRP A 168 -40.95 10.50 30.17
C TRP A 168 -40.87 10.64 31.70
N VAL A 169 -39.83 11.28 32.21
CA VAL A 169 -39.69 11.55 33.66
C VAL A 169 -40.84 12.42 34.18
N ASP A 170 -41.33 13.33 33.34
CA ASP A 170 -42.41 14.26 33.65
C ASP A 170 -43.80 13.68 33.29
N ASP A 171 -43.90 12.91 32.21
CA ASP A 171 -45.14 12.29 31.71
C ASP A 171 -44.87 10.89 31.13
N GLU A 172 -45.37 9.84 31.79
CA GLU A 172 -45.19 8.44 31.36
C GLU A 172 -45.82 8.14 29.99
N THR A 173 -46.75 8.99 29.52
CA THR A 173 -47.39 8.87 28.20
C THR A 173 -46.66 9.64 27.10
N ALA A 174 -45.49 10.21 27.40
CA ALA A 174 -44.68 10.94 26.44
C ALA A 174 -44.46 10.14 25.14
N PRO A 175 -44.67 10.74 23.97
CA PRO A 175 -44.61 10.03 22.70
C PRO A 175 -43.17 9.60 22.36
N SER A 176 -42.99 8.31 22.07
CA SER A 176 -41.69 7.71 21.73
C SER A 176 -41.38 7.67 20.22
N ALA A 177 -42.27 8.24 19.39
CA ALA A 177 -42.21 8.16 17.93
C ALA A 177 -40.91 8.75 17.35
N GLN A 178 -40.50 9.94 17.83
CA GLN A 178 -39.28 10.60 17.33
C GLN A 178 -38.00 9.82 17.66
N ALA A 179 -37.90 9.26 18.87
CA ALA A 179 -36.78 8.41 19.25
C ALA A 179 -36.73 7.13 18.41
N SER A 180 -37.89 6.54 18.11
CA SER A 180 -38.01 5.34 17.28
C SER A 180 -37.62 5.59 15.81
N GLU A 181 -38.07 6.70 15.24
CA GLU A 181 -37.70 7.11 13.88
C GLU A 181 -36.20 7.36 13.77
N ALA A 182 -35.61 8.10 14.73
CA ALA A 182 -34.18 8.35 14.76
C ALA A 182 -33.35 7.07 14.94
N ALA A 183 -33.89 6.07 15.66
CA ALA A 183 -33.26 4.76 15.78
C ALA A 183 -33.26 4.00 14.44
N LEU A 184 -34.37 4.00 13.71
CA LEU A 184 -34.47 3.37 12.38
C LEU A 184 -33.51 4.03 11.36
N ASP A 185 -33.41 5.35 11.38
CA ASP A 185 -32.48 6.12 10.57
C ASP A 185 -31.02 5.72 10.85
N LEU A 186 -30.66 5.57 12.13
CA LEU A 186 -29.33 5.12 12.53
C LEU A 186 -29.05 3.71 12.02
N LEU A 187 -30.02 2.79 12.11
CA LEU A 187 -29.87 1.44 11.60
C LEU A 187 -29.65 1.40 10.09
N ALA A 188 -30.42 2.20 9.35
CA ALA A 188 -30.27 2.32 7.90
C ALA A 188 -28.86 2.85 7.53
N ALA A 189 -28.38 3.89 8.22
CA ALA A 189 -27.04 4.43 8.00
C ALA A 189 -25.94 3.44 8.34
N VAL A 190 -26.06 2.70 9.45
CA VAL A 190 -25.10 1.66 9.85
C VAL A 190 -25.10 0.47 8.87
N ALA A 191 -26.25 0.11 8.30
CA ALA A 191 -26.34 -0.93 7.29
C ALA A 191 -25.58 -0.55 6.01
N ARG A 192 -25.62 0.73 5.60
CA ARG A 192 -24.90 1.25 4.42
C ARG A 192 -23.38 1.22 4.59
N LEU A 193 -22.86 1.33 5.81
CA LEU A 193 -21.41 1.29 6.08
C LEU A 193 -20.69 0.03 5.61
N GLY A 194 -21.42 -1.03 5.27
CA GLY A 194 -20.94 -2.21 4.54
C GLY A 194 -19.84 -2.99 5.27
N GLY A 195 -20.05 -4.27 5.55
CA GLY A 195 -18.95 -5.11 6.02
C GLY A 195 -19.37 -6.53 6.30
N GLY A 196 -18.38 -7.44 6.32
CA GLY A 196 -18.60 -8.86 6.59
C GLY A 196 -19.39 -9.10 7.88
N GLY A 197 -19.90 -10.32 8.05
CA GLY A 197 -20.92 -10.70 9.05
C GLY A 197 -20.77 -10.08 10.46
N ALA A 198 -19.54 -9.86 10.94
CA ALA A 198 -19.24 -9.18 12.20
C ALA A 198 -19.80 -7.75 12.33
N ARG A 199 -19.87 -6.96 11.24
CA ARG A 199 -20.49 -5.61 11.27
C ARG A 199 -22.00 -5.70 11.39
N ARG A 200 -22.61 -6.63 10.66
CA ARG A 200 -24.05 -6.90 10.77
C ARG A 200 -24.43 -7.42 12.15
N THR A 201 -23.59 -8.25 12.77
CA THR A 201 -23.83 -8.72 14.15
C THR A 201 -23.61 -7.62 15.19
N ALA A 202 -22.59 -6.76 15.02
CA ALA A 202 -22.41 -5.62 15.93
C ALA A 202 -23.56 -4.61 15.79
N ALA A 203 -23.98 -4.30 14.57
CA ALA A 203 -25.15 -3.48 14.29
C ALA A 203 -26.40 -4.10 14.93
N ALA A 204 -26.68 -5.39 14.68
CA ALA A 204 -27.81 -6.09 15.27
C ALA A 204 -27.77 -6.16 16.80
N ARG A 205 -26.58 -6.23 17.42
CA ARG A 205 -26.44 -6.14 18.89
C ARG A 205 -26.72 -4.74 19.40
N VAL A 206 -26.26 -3.71 18.69
CA VAL A 206 -26.62 -2.32 19.00
C VAL A 206 -28.12 -2.12 18.84
N THR A 207 -28.74 -2.68 17.78
CA THR A 207 -30.20 -2.69 17.57
C THR A 207 -30.97 -3.40 18.69
N ALA A 208 -30.47 -4.55 19.13
CA ALA A 208 -31.11 -5.34 20.18
C ALA A 208 -30.87 -4.75 21.58
N ALA A 209 -29.81 -3.95 21.75
CA ALA A 209 -29.48 -3.26 22.99
C ALA A 209 -30.09 -1.86 23.06
N LEU A 210 -30.39 -1.24 21.92
CA LEU A 210 -31.28 -0.10 21.83
C LEU A 210 -32.63 -0.56 22.39
N PRO A 211 -33.12 0.06 23.47
CA PRO A 211 -34.53 -0.04 23.74
C PRO A 211 -35.20 0.57 22.51
N VAL A 212 -35.69 -0.27 21.60
CA VAL A 212 -36.96 0.06 20.96
C VAL A 212 -37.84 0.33 22.17
N PRO A 213 -38.44 1.52 22.32
CA PRO A 213 -39.30 1.82 23.43
C PRO A 213 -40.51 0.88 23.31
N TYR A 214 -40.32 -0.37 23.75
CA TYR A 214 -41.33 -1.14 24.40
C TYR A 214 -41.68 -0.28 25.58
N ASP A 215 -42.75 0.46 25.35
CA ASP A 215 -43.54 1.23 26.29
C ASP A 215 -43.04 0.95 27.72
N LEU A 216 -42.27 1.89 28.30
CA LEU A 216 -41.81 1.79 29.69
C LEU A 216 -43.00 1.52 30.65
N ASN A 217 -44.21 1.82 30.17
CA ASN A 217 -45.51 1.49 30.73
C ASN A 217 -45.78 -0.01 30.94
N VAL A 218 -45.06 -0.93 30.28
CA VAL A 218 -45.30 -2.39 30.42
C VAL A 218 -44.60 -2.99 31.65
N ILE A 219 -43.66 -2.28 32.29
CA ILE A 219 -42.82 -2.92 33.32
C ILE A 219 -43.38 -2.79 34.76
N HIS A 220 -44.30 -1.89 35.10
CA HIS A 220 -44.73 -1.75 36.50
C HIS A 220 -46.23 -1.50 36.70
N ASP A 221 -46.97 -2.58 36.95
CA ASP A 221 -48.22 -2.56 37.72
C ASP A 221 -47.91 -2.20 39.19
N GLY A 222 -47.62 -0.93 39.44
CA GLY A 222 -47.31 -0.42 40.78
C GLY A 222 -46.49 0.86 40.70
N GLU A 223 -47.16 2.00 40.96
CA GLU A 223 -46.60 3.35 40.84
C GLU A 223 -45.17 3.46 41.39
N PRO A 224 -44.14 3.57 40.53
CA PRO A 224 -42.84 3.98 40.99
C PRO A 224 -42.93 5.46 41.34
N GLY A 225 -42.72 5.81 42.61
CA GLY A 225 -42.61 7.21 43.03
C GLY A 225 -41.62 7.99 42.17
N HIS A 226 -41.84 9.29 42.00
CA HIS A 226 -41.10 10.19 41.10
C HIS A 226 -39.56 10.11 41.24
N GLU A 227 -39.07 9.85 42.46
CA GLU A 227 -37.66 9.59 42.79
C GLU A 227 -37.08 8.38 42.04
N ARG A 228 -37.84 7.28 42.00
CA ARG A 228 -37.46 6.03 41.33
C ARG A 228 -37.39 6.23 39.82
N ARG A 229 -38.32 7.01 39.24
CA ARG A 229 -38.28 7.38 37.81
C ARG A 229 -37.00 8.14 37.44
N ARG A 230 -36.56 9.09 38.26
CA ARG A 230 -35.29 9.82 38.02
C ARG A 230 -34.08 8.89 38.05
N THR A 231 -34.03 7.96 39.01
CA THR A 231 -32.90 6.99 39.08
C THR A 231 -32.85 6.04 37.89
N LEU A 232 -34.02 5.58 37.42
CA LEU A 232 -34.13 4.72 36.23
C LEU A 232 -33.75 5.48 34.96
N GLY A 233 -34.25 6.71 34.79
CA GLY A 233 -33.90 7.56 33.64
C GLY A 233 -32.39 7.85 33.56
N ALA A 234 -31.75 8.15 34.69
CA ALA A 234 -30.30 8.37 34.73
C ALA A 234 -29.49 7.10 34.35
N GLY A 235 -29.94 5.93 34.81
CA GLY A 235 -29.32 4.64 34.45
C GLY A 235 -29.46 4.33 32.96
N GLU A 236 -30.62 4.60 32.37
CA GLU A 236 -30.88 4.35 30.95
C GLU A 236 -30.11 5.33 30.05
N LEU A 237 -30.00 6.60 30.45
CA LEU A 237 -29.15 7.58 29.75
C LEU A 237 -27.67 7.18 29.77
N ALA A 238 -27.17 6.67 30.89
CA ALA A 238 -25.79 6.17 30.98
C ALA A 238 -25.57 4.95 30.06
N ARG A 239 -26.56 4.05 29.98
CA ARG A 239 -26.54 2.89 29.07
C ARG A 239 -26.55 3.31 27.60
N LEU A 240 -27.43 4.24 27.22
CA LEU A 240 -27.52 4.80 25.87
C LEU A 240 -26.21 5.50 25.48
N ALA A 241 -25.61 6.27 26.39
CA ALA A 241 -24.31 6.88 26.17
C ALA A 241 -23.21 5.83 25.89
N GLY A 242 -23.24 4.69 26.59
CA GLY A 242 -22.34 3.56 26.34
C GLY A 242 -22.51 2.95 24.95
N ILE A 243 -23.74 2.81 24.46
CA ILE A 243 -24.04 2.30 23.10
C ILE A 243 -23.55 3.27 22.02
N VAL A 244 -23.79 4.57 22.20
CA VAL A 244 -23.31 5.60 21.28
C VAL A 244 -21.78 5.60 21.24
N HIS A 245 -21.13 5.56 22.40
CA HIS A 245 -19.67 5.50 22.48
C HIS A 245 -19.10 4.24 21.81
N ALA A 246 -19.71 3.07 22.03
CA ALA A 246 -19.30 1.83 21.35
C ALA A 246 -19.47 1.92 19.82
N THR A 247 -20.52 2.59 19.35
CA THR A 247 -20.75 2.83 17.92
C THR A 247 -19.71 3.78 17.34
N GLU A 248 -19.37 4.84 18.07
CA GLU A 248 -18.33 5.79 17.68
C GLU A 248 -16.95 5.13 17.62
N VAL A 249 -16.62 4.29 18.61
CA VAL A 249 -15.39 3.48 18.63
C VAL A 249 -15.37 2.53 17.43
N LEU A 250 -16.48 1.88 17.07
CA LEU A 250 -16.58 1.03 15.88
C LEU A 250 -16.36 1.81 14.57
N ILE A 251 -16.89 3.03 14.49
CA ILE A 251 -16.70 3.93 13.34
C ILE A 251 -15.22 4.35 13.24
N ARG A 252 -14.56 4.64 14.37
CA ARG A 252 -13.18 5.16 14.44
C ARG A 252 -12.10 4.08 14.26
N THR A 253 -12.18 2.98 15.00
CA THR A 253 -11.10 1.99 15.14
C THR A 253 -10.84 1.13 13.90
N ARG A 254 -11.75 1.06 12.93
CA ARG A 254 -11.55 0.26 11.70
C ARG A 254 -11.39 1.07 10.42
N ALA A 255 -11.22 2.38 10.54
CA ALA A 255 -10.79 3.24 9.44
C ALA A 255 -9.31 3.04 9.06
N PHE A 256 -8.50 2.37 9.88
CA PHE A 256 -7.04 2.52 9.83
C PHE A 256 -6.14 1.40 9.26
N PRO A 257 -6.56 0.16 8.91
CA PRO A 257 -5.57 -0.83 8.49
C PRO A 257 -5.15 -0.72 7.01
N LEU A 258 -5.64 0.24 6.21
CA LEU A 258 -5.33 0.30 4.77
C LEU A 258 -4.72 1.61 4.25
N ILE A 259 -4.68 2.70 5.04
CA ILE A 259 -4.12 3.99 4.56
C ILE A 259 -2.73 4.28 5.16
N ARG A 260 -2.29 3.55 6.20
CA ARG A 260 -0.96 3.76 6.80
C ARG A 260 0.22 3.27 5.93
N ALA A 261 -0.02 2.71 4.75
CA ALA A 261 1.04 2.29 3.82
C ALA A 261 1.35 3.34 2.73
N ALA A 262 0.63 4.47 2.68
CA ALA A 262 0.75 5.45 1.60
C ALA A 262 0.76 6.91 2.09
N ASP A 263 1.26 7.18 3.29
CA ASP A 263 1.76 8.52 3.59
C ASP A 263 3.19 8.62 3.03
N PRO A 264 3.43 9.31 1.90
CA PRO A 264 4.79 9.67 1.53
C PRO A 264 5.37 10.52 2.66
N ALA A 265 6.53 10.13 3.16
CA ALA A 265 7.27 10.92 4.14
C ALA A 265 7.32 12.39 3.67
N PRO A 266 7.07 13.38 4.54
CA PRO A 266 7.25 14.77 4.17
C PRO A 266 8.66 14.94 3.60
N PRO A 267 8.83 15.65 2.46
CA PRO A 267 10.15 15.86 1.88
C PRO A 267 11.03 16.46 2.96
N GLY A 268 12.09 15.73 3.32
CA GLY A 268 13.03 16.12 4.35
C GLY A 268 13.53 17.52 4.02
N GLY A 269 13.12 18.49 4.84
CA GLY A 269 13.70 19.82 4.84
C GLY A 269 15.18 19.66 5.15
N GLY A 270 16.00 19.79 4.11
CA GLY A 270 17.44 19.83 4.23
C GLY A 270 17.82 20.93 5.22
N ALA A 271 18.24 20.52 6.41
CA ALA A 271 18.86 21.39 7.38
C ALA A 271 20.16 21.89 6.75
N ALA A 272 20.12 23.13 6.26
CA ALA A 272 21.30 23.89 5.92
C ALA A 272 22.12 24.07 7.20
N GLY A 273 23.28 23.43 7.24
CA GLY A 273 24.30 23.66 8.25
C GLY A 273 24.88 25.06 8.14
N GLY A 274 25.19 25.64 9.29
CA GLY A 274 25.99 26.85 9.40
C GLY A 274 26.26 27.19 10.87
N PRO A 275 27.44 26.86 11.41
CA PRO A 275 27.86 27.33 12.72
C PRO A 275 28.43 28.76 12.60
N ALA A 276 27.77 29.74 13.21
CA ALA A 276 28.32 31.08 13.38
C ALA A 276 28.68 31.30 14.85
N THR A 277 29.98 31.18 15.09
CA THR A 277 30.78 31.60 16.24
C THR A 277 30.39 32.97 16.79
N ALA A 278 30.23 33.06 18.12
CA ALA A 278 30.45 34.29 18.89
C ALA A 278 31.99 34.56 18.95
N PRO A 279 32.47 35.81 19.11
CA PRO A 279 32.44 36.47 20.42
C PRO A 279 32.32 38.01 20.39
N GLY A 280 31.90 38.61 21.51
CA GLY A 280 31.86 40.06 21.66
C GLY A 280 31.71 40.50 23.13
N THR A 281 32.77 40.30 23.91
CA THR A 281 32.99 40.98 25.19
C THR A 281 33.33 42.45 24.94
N GLY A 282 32.49 43.37 25.41
CA GLY A 282 32.76 44.80 25.46
C GLY A 282 32.32 45.34 26.81
N GLY A 283 33.28 45.54 27.71
CA GLY A 283 33.10 46.30 28.95
C GLY A 283 32.99 47.79 28.65
N GLY A 284 32.28 48.50 29.53
CA GLY A 284 32.19 49.95 29.51
C GLY A 284 31.59 50.45 30.81
N ALA A 285 32.46 50.91 31.70
CA ALA A 285 32.13 51.52 32.98
C ALA A 285 31.51 52.92 32.80
N ALA A 286 30.58 53.26 33.68
CA ALA A 286 30.42 54.59 34.29
C ALA A 286 29.56 54.43 35.55
#